data_AF-A0A1G2FCM3-F1
#
_entry.id   AF-A0A1G2FCM3-F1
#
_cell.length_a   1.000
_cell.length_b   1.000
_cell.length_c   1.000
_cell.angle_alpha   90.00
_cell.angle_beta   90.00
_cell.angle_gamma   90.00
#
_symmetry.space_group_name_H-M   'P 1'
#
loop_
_entity.id
_entity.type
_entity.pdbx_description
1 polymer ?
#
loop_
_entity_poly.entity_id
_entity_poly.type
_entity_poly.pdbx_seq_one_letter_code
_entity_poly.pdbx_strand_id
1 'polypeptide(L)' 'MKKYKVSLALKIPANFEIEINTSTKKKALEKALEKYHNGKFNEKDITDPDWGNIELDINENSNIDDIGNGIFIEEIK' A
#
# COMPACT_ATOMS: atom_id res chain seq x y z
N MET A 1 -22.69 -7.39 -28.31
CA MET A 1 -21.43 -6.88 -27.72
C MET A 1 -21.38 -7.33 -26.28
N LYS A 2 -20.21 -7.76 -25.79
CA LYS A 2 -20.01 -8.16 -24.39
C LYS A 2 -19.65 -6.94 -23.54
N LYS A 3 -19.90 -6.98 -22.22
CA LYS A 3 -19.52 -5.93 -21.25
C LYS A 3 -18.53 -6.51 -20.25
N TYR A 4 -17.59 -5.70 -19.77
CA TYR A 4 -16.57 -6.13 -18.81
C TYR A 4 -16.45 -5.12 -17.66
N LYS A 5 -16.22 -5.63 -16.46
CA LYS A 5 -15.72 -4.87 -15.31
C LYS A 5 -14.21 -5.10 -15.23
N VAL A 6 -13.45 -4.01 -15.13
CA VAL A 6 -11.99 -4.04 -14.97
C VAL A 6 -11.64 -3.34 -13.66
N SER A 7 -10.91 -4.02 -12.80
CA SER A 7 -10.32 -3.45 -11.58
C SER A 7 -8.80 -3.58 -11.69
N LEU A 8 -8.10 -2.48 -11.46
CA LEU A 8 -6.63 -2.43 -11.44
C LEU A 8 -6.15 -2.04 -10.04
N ALA A 9 -5.15 -2.75 -9.53
CA ALA A 9 -4.55 -2.47 -8.25
C ALA A 9 -3.75 -1.16 -8.33
N LEU A 10 -3.87 -0.36 -7.27
CA LEU A 10 -3.12 0.87 -7.09
C LEU A 10 -2.08 0.64 -6.01
N LYS A 11 -0.88 1.15 -6.23
CA LYS A 11 0.14 1.28 -5.19
C LYS A 11 -0.34 2.34 -4.22
N ILE A 12 -0.41 2.07 -2.92
CA ILE A 12 -0.91 3.06 -1.94
C ILE A 12 0.30 3.72 -1.24
N PRO A 13 0.80 4.88 -1.70
CA PRO A 13 1.88 5.58 -1.01
C PRO A 13 1.34 6.26 0.25
N ALA A 14 1.57 5.64 1.40
CA ALA A 14 1.31 6.21 2.73
C ALA A 14 2.59 6.13 3.58
N ASN A 15 2.72 7.06 4.52
CA ASN A 15 3.85 7.11 5.46
C ASN A 15 3.42 6.59 6.83
N PHE A 16 4.39 6.06 7.57
CA PHE A 16 4.25 5.77 8.99
C PHE A 16 4.96 6.86 9.80
N GLU A 17 4.20 7.63 10.57
CA GLU A 17 4.66 8.78 11.33
C GLU A 17 4.35 8.59 12.82
N ILE A 18 5.39 8.54 13.65
CA ILE A 18 5.24 8.30 15.09
C ILE A 18 6.25 9.10 15.91
N GLU A 19 5.78 9.66 17.02
CA GLU A 19 6.65 10.37 17.96
C GLU A 19 7.42 9.38 18.84
N ILE A 20 8.75 9.53 18.87
CA ILE A 20 9.66 8.66 19.62
C ILE A 20 10.63 9.48 20.47
N ASN A 21 10.50 9.35 21.78
CA ASN A 21 11.43 9.95 22.74
C ASN A 21 12.69 9.08 22.92
N THR A 22 13.84 9.60 22.51
CA THR A 22 15.15 8.95 22.63
C THR A 22 16.30 9.95 22.43
N SER A 23 17.52 9.54 22.78
CA SER A 23 18.71 10.40 22.70
C SER A 23 19.44 10.39 21.35
N THR A 24 19.13 9.47 20.43
CA THR A 24 19.79 9.39 19.11
C THR A 24 18.84 9.01 17.98
N LYS A 25 19.16 9.45 16.76
CA LYS A 25 18.39 9.12 15.54
C LYS A 25 18.31 7.61 15.30
N LYS A 26 19.42 6.89 15.49
CA LYS A 26 19.46 5.42 15.32
C LYS A 26 18.47 4.70 16.24
N LYS A 27 18.46 5.07 17.53
CA LYS A 27 17.50 4.50 18.49
C LYS A 27 16.05 4.90 18.18
N ALA A 28 15.83 6.05 17.54
CA ALA A 28 14.49 6.49 17.17
C ALA A 28 13.92 5.58 16.08
N LEU A 29 14.73 5.32 15.04
CA LEU A 29 14.40 4.38 13.97
C LEU A 29 14.17 2.96 14.50
N GLU A 30 15.08 2.43 15.33
CA GLU A 30 14.94 1.10 15.93
C GLU A 30 13.61 0.94 16.67
N LYS A 31 13.25 1.92 17.51
CA LYS A 31 11.96 1.93 18.24
C LYS A 31 10.75 2.09 17.32
N ALA A 32 10.84 2.91 16.27
CA ALA A 32 9.76 3.09 15.31
C ALA A 32 9.46 1.79 14.55
N LEU A 33 10.51 1.11 14.06
CA LEU A 33 10.39 -0.20 13.40
C LEU A 33 9.85 -1.27 14.36
N GLU A 34 10.32 -1.30 15.60
CA GLU A 34 9.80 -2.21 16.62
C GLU A 34 8.29 -1.98 16.86
N LYS A 35 7.84 -0.72 16.95
CA LYS A 35 6.41 -0.43 17.10
C LYS A 35 5.61 -0.88 15.88
N TYR A 36 6.09 -0.61 14.67
CA TYR A 36 5.43 -1.00 13.44
C TYR A 36 5.27 -2.53 13.34
N HIS A 37 6.35 -3.29 13.48
CA HIS A 37 6.31 -4.75 13.37
C HIS A 37 5.48 -5.43 14.47
N ASN A 38 5.38 -4.82 15.65
CA ASN A 38 4.57 -5.33 16.74
C ASN A 38 3.13 -4.78 16.74
N GLY A 39 2.71 -4.02 15.73
CA GLY A 39 1.36 -3.43 15.67
C GLY A 39 1.06 -2.41 16.78
N LYS A 40 2.08 -1.79 17.39
CA LYS A 40 1.95 -0.82 18.48
C LYS A 40 1.79 0.62 17.95
N PHE A 41 0.80 0.82 17.08
CA PHE A 41 0.43 2.11 16.48
C PHE A 41 -1.07 2.14 16.17
N ASN A 42 -1.60 3.34 15.93
CA ASN A 42 -3.01 3.55 15.59
C ASN A 42 -3.14 4.08 14.15
N GLU A 43 -4.36 4.11 13.61
CA GLU A 43 -4.64 4.61 12.25
C GLU A 43 -4.08 6.02 12.00
N LYS A 44 -4.13 6.89 13.01
CA LYS A 44 -3.57 8.26 12.93
C LYS A 44 -2.05 8.33 12.72
N ASP A 45 -1.34 7.25 12.99
CA ASP A 45 0.12 7.16 12.79
C ASP A 45 0.44 6.74 11.35
N ILE A 46 -0.57 6.46 10.52
CA ILE A 46 -0.46 6.22 9.08
C ILE A 46 -1.05 7.44 8.37
N THR A 47 -0.28 8.07 7.48
CA THR A 47 -0.78 9.22 6.73
C THR A 47 -1.83 8.78 5.72
N ASP A 48 -2.73 9.69 5.37
CA ASP A 48 -3.61 9.47 4.22
C ASP A 48 -2.77 9.20 2.96
N PRO A 49 -3.20 8.27 2.09
CA PRO A 49 -2.53 8.04 0.82
C PRO A 49 -2.56 9.29 -0.06
N ASP A 50 -1.47 9.54 -0.78
CA ASP A 50 -1.46 10.56 -1.83
C ASP A 50 -2.19 10.04 -3.07
N TRP A 51 -3.51 10.16 -3.05
CA TRP A 51 -4.39 9.74 -4.15
C TRP A 51 -4.13 10.52 -5.45
N GLY A 52 -3.60 11.74 -5.37
CA GLY A 52 -3.37 12.60 -6.53
C GLY A 52 -2.22 12.14 -7.43
N ASN A 53 -1.25 11.44 -6.84
CA ASN A 53 -0.02 10.98 -7.51
C ASN A 53 0.12 9.44 -7.50
N ILE A 54 -1.00 8.73 -7.37
CA ILE A 54 -1.00 7.28 -7.21
C ILE A 54 -0.63 6.55 -8.51
N GLU A 55 0.20 5.50 -8.40
CA GLU A 55 0.62 4.66 -9.52
C GLU A 55 -0.12 3.32 -9.51
N LEU A 56 -0.20 2.67 -10.67
CA LEU A 56 -0.72 1.30 -10.76
C LEU A 56 0.32 0.32 -10.20
N ASP A 57 -0.13 -0.60 -9.33
CA ASP A 57 0.67 -1.73 -8.86
C ASP A 57 0.31 -2.97 -9.66
N ILE A 58 0.59 -2.91 -10.96
CA ILE A 58 0.28 -3.98 -11.92
C ILE A 58 1.53 -4.44 -12.66
N ASN A 59 1.58 -5.72 -13.01
CA ASN A 59 2.58 -6.25 -13.92
C ASN A 59 1.94 -6.54 -15.28
N GLU A 60 1.90 -5.51 -16.13
CA GLU A 60 1.32 -5.57 -17.48
C GLU A 60 2.02 -6.55 -18.44
N ASN A 61 3.23 -7.03 -18.09
CA ASN A 61 3.96 -8.01 -18.88
C ASN A 61 3.68 -9.47 -18.46
N SER A 62 2.90 -9.67 -17.39
CA SER A 62 2.47 -11.01 -16.93
C SER A 62 1.12 -11.40 -17.53
N ASN A 63 0.74 -12.67 -17.42
CA ASN A 63 -0.58 -13.10 -17.87
C ASN A 63 -1.64 -12.41 -17.01
N ILE A 64 -2.67 -11.83 -17.63
CA ILE A 64 -3.74 -11.07 -16.96
C ILE A 64 -4.53 -11.92 -15.95
N ASP A 65 -4.50 -13.24 -16.09
CA ASP A 65 -5.15 -14.19 -15.17
C ASP A 65 -4.25 -14.62 -14.00
N ASP A 66 -2.99 -14.17 -13.94
CA ASP A 66 -2.06 -14.55 -12.88
C ASP A 66 -2.41 -13.90 -11.54
N ILE A 67 -2.43 -14.70 -10.48
CA ILE A 67 -2.67 -14.21 -9.12
C ILE A 67 -1.53 -13.27 -8.70
N GLY A 68 -1.89 -12.06 -8.27
CA GLY A 68 -0.94 -11.08 -7.75
C GLY A 68 -0.36 -10.13 -8.82
N ASN A 69 -0.84 -10.19 -10.07
CA ASN A 69 -0.46 -9.23 -11.12
C ASN A 69 -1.17 -7.86 -11.00
N GLY A 70 -2.08 -7.71 -10.04
CA GLY A 70 -2.85 -6.49 -9.79
C GLY A 70 -4.00 -6.22 -10.78
N ILE A 71 -4.38 -7.18 -11.63
CA ILE A 71 -5.41 -7.02 -12.65
C ILE A 71 -6.58 -7.97 -12.37
N PHE A 72 -7.81 -7.48 -12.42
CA PHE A 72 -9.02 -8.29 -12.32
C PHE A 72 -10.02 -7.89 -13.40
N ILE A 73 -10.48 -8.87 -14.19
CA ILE A 73 -11.43 -8.67 -15.30
C ILE A 73 -12.58 -9.67 -15.18
N GLU A 74 -13.81 -9.18 -15.28
CA GLU A 74 -15.03 -9.99 -15.21
C GLU A 74 -15.99 -9.62 -16.37
N GLU A 75 -16.51 -10.61 -17.10
CA GLU A 75 -17.58 -10.39 -18.09
C GLU A 75 -18.93 -10.22 -17.38
N ILE A 76 -19.59 -9.08 -17.63
CA ILE A 76 -20.89 -8.75 -17.04
C ILE A 76 -21.99 -9.14 -18.04
N LYS A 77 -22.99 -9.88 -17.55
CA LYS A 77 -24.16 -10.31 -18.31
C LYS A 77 -25.18 -9.18 -18.53
#